data_AF-A0A7Y6AAV2-F1
#
_entry.id   AF-A0A7Y6AAV2-F1
#
_cell.length_a   1.000
_cell.length_b   1.000
_cell.length_c   1.000
_cell.angle_alpha   90.00
_cell.angle_beta   90.00
_cell.angle_gamma   90.00
#
_symmetry.space_group_name_H-M   'P 1'
#
loop_
_entity.id
_entity.type
_entity.pdbx_description
1 polymer ?
#
loop_
_entity_poly.entity_id
_entity_poly.type
_entity_poly.pdbx_seq_one_letter_code
_entity_poly.pdbx_strand_id
1 'polypeptide(L)'
;MLISADGVRISAVHYADAAGEGVRETAFVVAHGFTGSWRLPRVLAVLEVLREYGGVIGFDFRGHGASGGSSTVGDREVLDLEAAVRWAR
;
A
#
# COMPACT_ATOMS: atom_id res chain seq x y z
N MET A 1 0.02 5.53 -8.36
CA MET A 1 1.20 4.71 -8.73
C MET A 1 2.39 5.24 -7.96
N LEU A 2 3.19 4.35 -7.38
CA LEU A 2 4.45 4.65 -6.72
C LEU A 2 5.61 4.07 -7.53
N ILE A 3 6.84 4.53 -7.28
CA ILE A 3 8.05 4.01 -7.90
C ILE A 3 8.98 3.51 -6.79
N SER A 4 9.34 2.23 -6.84
CA SER A 4 10.34 1.66 -5.95
C SER A 4 11.73 2.23 -6.25
N ALA A 5 12.67 2.08 -5.31
CA ALA A 5 14.05 2.56 -5.49
C ALA A 5 14.74 1.95 -6.73
N ASP A 6 14.36 0.73 -7.12
CA ASP A 6 14.85 0.04 -8.32
C ASP A 6 13.97 0.25 -9.57
N GLY A 7 13.08 1.24 -9.56
CA GLY A 7 12.32 1.69 -10.74
C GLY A 7 11.06 0.89 -11.06
N VAL A 8 10.64 -0.04 -10.20
CA VAL A 8 9.40 -0.80 -10.39
C VAL A 8 8.19 0.09 -10.10
N ARG A 9 7.21 0.05 -11.01
CA ARG A 9 5.92 0.73 -10.80
C ARG A 9 5.06 -0.09 -9.86
N ILE A 10 4.65 0.51 -8.75
CA ILE A 10 3.88 -0.12 -7.68
C ILE A 10 2.45 0.46 -7.67
N SER A 11 1.47 -0.41 -7.88
CA SER A 11 0.05 -0.08 -7.78
C SER A 11 -0.31 0.19 -6.34
N ALA A 12 -0.90 1.35 -6.08
CA ALA A 12 -1.31 1.75 -4.75
C ALA A 12 -2.61 2.54 -4.80
N VAL A 13 -3.33 2.53 -3.68
CA VAL A 13 -4.52 3.33 -3.39
C VAL A 13 -4.33 4.05 -2.07
N HIS A 14 -4.87 5.26 -1.96
CA HIS A 14 -4.89 6.02 -0.72
C HIS A 14 -6.35 6.27 -0.32
N TYR A 15 -6.69 5.88 0.90
CA TYR A 15 -7.95 6.21 1.54
C TYR A 15 -7.67 7.32 2.54
N ALA A 16 -8.26 8.48 2.28
CA ALA A 16 -8.24 9.58 3.24
C ALA A 16 -8.94 9.14 4.54
N ASP A 17 -8.51 9.74 5.65
CA ASP A 17 -9.18 9.49 6.92
C ASP A 17 -10.67 9.86 6.83
N ALA A 18 -11.49 9.17 7.62
CA ALA A 18 -12.95 9.37 7.61
C ALA A 18 -13.38 10.68 8.26
N ALA A 19 -12.53 11.27 9.12
CA ALA A 19 -12.84 12.50 9.83
C ALA A 19 -12.80 13.74 8.91
N GLY A 20 -12.08 13.69 7.79
CA GLY A 20 -12.08 14.73 6.75
C GLY A 20 -11.54 16.09 7.19
N GLU A 21 -11.21 16.25 8.47
CA GLU A 21 -10.87 17.52 9.12
C GLU A 21 -9.62 17.34 9.98
N GLY A 22 -8.45 17.51 9.35
CA GLY A 22 -7.16 17.64 10.02
C GLY A 22 -6.11 16.62 9.54
N VAL A 23 -4.85 17.06 9.46
CA VAL A 23 -3.72 16.16 9.24
C VAL A 23 -3.59 15.26 10.48
N ARG A 24 -4.00 14.00 10.37
CA ARG A 24 -3.69 12.98 11.38
C ARG A 24 -2.18 12.73 11.35
N GLU A 25 -1.54 12.66 12.51
CA GLU A 25 -0.12 12.31 12.62
C GLU A 25 0.17 10.84 12.27
N THR A 26 -0.89 10.02 12.14
CA THR A 26 -0.79 8.58 11.91
C THR A 26 -1.24 8.20 10.51
N ALA A 27 -0.40 7.42 9.83
CA ALA A 27 -0.74 6.75 8.58
C ALA A 27 -0.52 5.23 8.70
N PHE A 28 -1.37 4.46 8.01
CA PHE A 28 -1.28 3.02 7.92
C PHE A 28 -0.84 2.60 6.52
N VAL A 29 0.14 1.71 6.42
CA VAL A 29 0.52 1.07 5.16
C VAL A 29 0.15 -0.39 5.24
N VAL A 30 -0.75 -0.83 4.36
CA VAL A 30 -1.30 -2.18 4.34
C VAL A 30 -0.67 -2.98 3.20
N ALA A 31 0.24 -3.87 3.58
CA ALA A 31 0.85 -4.85 2.71
C ALA A 31 0.00 -6.13 2.68
N HIS A 32 -0.41 -6.58 1.50
CA HIS A 32 -1.15 -7.84 1.37
C HIS A 32 -0.23 -9.07 1.54
N GLY A 33 -0.80 -10.21 1.93
CA GLY A 33 -0.08 -11.49 1.99
C GLY A 33 0.24 -12.07 0.60
N PHE A 34 0.92 -13.22 0.56
CA PHE A 34 1.30 -13.92 -0.68
C PHE A 34 0.10 -14.12 -1.63
N THR A 35 0.33 -13.91 -2.94
CA THR A 35 -0.69 -13.92 -4.01
C THR A 35 -1.87 -12.95 -3.78
N GLY A 36 -1.68 -11.92 -2.96
CA GLY A 36 -2.70 -10.92 -2.66
C GLY A 36 -2.80 -9.78 -3.68
N SER A 37 -3.75 -8.89 -3.44
CA SER A 37 -3.84 -7.56 -4.03
C SER A 37 -4.66 -6.67 -3.09
N TRP A 38 -4.40 -5.36 -3.09
CA TRP A 38 -5.21 -4.40 -2.34
C TRP A 38 -6.68 -4.38 -2.79
N ARG A 39 -6.96 -4.82 -4.03
CA ARG A 39 -8.32 -4.89 -4.60
C ARG A 39 -9.14 -6.08 -4.10
N LEU A 40 -8.54 -7.00 -3.35
CA LEU A 40 -9.29 -8.14 -2.82
C LEU A 40 -10.25 -7.67 -1.72
N PRO A 41 -11.51 -8.16 -1.68
CA PRO A 41 -12.51 -7.68 -0.72
C PRO A 41 -12.04 -7.71 0.74
N ARG A 42 -11.28 -8.75 1.13
CA ARG A 42 -10.70 -8.86 2.48
C ARG A 42 -9.68 -7.77 2.81
N VAL A 43 -8.93 -7.27 1.81
CA VAL A 43 -7.95 -6.20 2.02
C VAL A 43 -8.67 -4.85 2.02
N LEU A 44 -9.61 -4.64 1.10
CA LEU A 44 -10.46 -3.44 1.10
C LEU A 44 -11.19 -3.26 2.43
N ALA A 45 -11.72 -4.34 3.02
CA ALA A 45 -12.33 -4.30 4.36
C ALA A 45 -11.36 -3.81 5.44
N VAL A 46 -10.08 -4.19 5.38
CA VAL A 46 -9.06 -3.68 6.30
C VAL A 46 -8.80 -2.20 6.05
N LEU A 47 -8.71 -1.76 4.79
CA LEU A 47 -8.51 -0.33 4.46
C LEU A 47 -9.65 0.54 4.99
N GLU A 48 -10.90 0.10 4.81
CA GLU A 48 -12.09 0.81 5.30
C GLU A 48 -12.19 0.84 6.83
N VAL A 49 -11.70 -0.17 7.54
CA VAL A 49 -11.68 -0.11 9.02
C VAL A 49 -10.58 0.81 9.52
N LEU A 50 -9.39 0.76 8.91
CA LEU A 50 -8.25 1.54 9.38
C LEU A 50 -8.38 3.04 9.11
N ARG A 51 -9.14 3.45 8.09
CA ARG A 51 -9.31 4.87 7.75
C ARG A 51 -10.06 5.68 8.81
N GLU A 52 -10.75 5.01 9.72
CA GLU A 52 -11.35 5.65 10.91
C GLU A 52 -10.28 6.19 11.87
N TYR A 53 -9.03 5.72 11.76
CA TYR A 53 -7.94 6.02 12.69
C TYR A 53 -6.78 6.83 12.06
N GLY A 54 -6.75 7.00 10.74
CA GLY A 54 -5.70 7.72 10.03
C GLY A 54 -5.74 7.50 8.51
N GLY A 55 -4.85 8.16 7.77
CA GLY A 55 -4.72 7.92 6.32
C GLY A 55 -4.23 6.50 6.05
N VAL A 56 -4.79 5.81 5.03
CA VAL A 56 -4.44 4.42 4.75
C VAL A 56 -3.96 4.25 3.32
N ILE A 57 -2.80 3.62 3.15
CA ILE A 57 -2.23 3.27 1.87
C ILE A 57 -2.29 1.76 1.70
N GLY A 58 -3.03 1.29 0.71
CA GLY A 58 -2.96 -0.10 0.24
C GLY A 58 -2.11 -0.18 -1.02
N PHE A 59 -1.31 -1.22 -1.19
CA PHE A 59 -0.52 -1.40 -2.41
C PHE A 59 -0.38 -2.87 -2.80
N ASP A 60 -0.03 -3.10 -4.07
CA ASP A 60 0.33 -4.43 -4.60
C ASP A 60 1.86 -4.56 -4.63
N PHE A 61 2.44 -5.60 -4.04
CA PHE A 61 3.87 -5.87 -4.20
C PHE A 61 4.25 -6.09 -5.68
N ARG A 62 5.53 -5.94 -6.02
CA ARG A 62 6.05 -6.33 -7.34
C ARG A 62 5.57 -7.72 -7.74
N GLY A 63 5.21 -7.87 -9.02
CA GLY A 63 4.65 -9.11 -9.57
C GLY A 63 3.23 -9.47 -9.10
N HIS A 64 2.52 -8.59 -8.39
CA HIS A 64 1.14 -8.79 -7.96
C HIS A 64 0.21 -7.70 -8.51
N GLY A 65 -1.06 -8.06 -8.70
CA GLY A 65 -2.12 -7.12 -9.11
C GLY A 65 -1.73 -6.32 -10.37
N ALA A 66 -1.69 -4.99 -10.21
CA ALA A 66 -1.32 -4.07 -11.29
C ALA A 66 0.10 -3.50 -11.15
N SER A 67 0.90 -4.01 -10.20
CA SER A 67 2.31 -3.66 -10.06
C SER A 67 3.15 -4.35 -11.14
N GLY A 68 4.25 -3.70 -11.53
CA GLY A 68 5.22 -4.26 -12.46
C GLY A 68 6.16 -5.28 -11.79
N GLY A 69 7.18 -5.69 -12.54
CA GLY A 69 8.24 -6.58 -12.04
C GLY A 69 7.77 -8.02 -11.80
N SER A 70 8.55 -8.74 -10.99
CA SER A 70 8.27 -10.12 -10.60
C SER A 70 8.51 -10.28 -9.10
N SER A 71 7.70 -11.11 -8.45
CA SER A 71 7.88 -11.43 -7.04
C SER A 71 9.25 -12.07 -6.81
N THR A 72 9.93 -11.64 -5.76
CA THR A 72 11.17 -12.20 -5.25
C THR A 72 10.97 -12.90 -3.90
N VAL A 73 9.70 -13.08 -3.51
CA VAL A 73 9.29 -13.85 -2.33
C VAL A 73 9.90 -13.31 -1.02
N GLY A 74 10.23 -12.02 -0.98
CA GLY A 74 10.66 -11.29 0.22
C GLY A 74 11.94 -10.46 0.05
N ASP A 75 12.77 -10.73 -0.96
CA ASP A 75 14.08 -10.07 -1.11
C ASP A 75 13.94 -8.59 -1.50
N ARG A 76 13.34 -8.30 -2.67
CA ARG A 76 13.19 -6.94 -3.18
C ARG A 76 11.85 -6.28 -2.85
N GLU A 77 10.87 -7.04 -2.34
CA GLU A 77 9.58 -6.51 -1.87
C GLU A 77 9.73 -5.42 -0.81
N VAL A 78 10.83 -5.42 -0.04
CA VAL A 78 11.15 -4.36 0.94
C VAL A 78 11.25 -2.97 0.30
N LEU A 79 11.69 -2.88 -0.96
CA LEU A 79 11.80 -1.62 -1.70
C LEU A 79 10.42 -1.07 -2.09
N ASP A 80 9.44 -1.96 -2.27
CA ASP A 80 8.06 -1.58 -2.58
C ASP A 80 7.38 -1.01 -1.34
N LEU A 81 7.58 -1.67 -0.19
CA LEU A 81 7.11 -1.20 1.10
C LEU A 81 7.75 0.14 1.47
N GLU A 82 9.05 0.29 1.25
CA GLU A 82 9.75 1.57 1.48
C GLU A 82 9.14 2.71 0.63
N ALA A 83 8.81 2.45 -0.64
CA ALA A 83 8.17 3.45 -1.49
C ALA A 83 6.79 3.87 -0.97
N ALA A 84 6.00 2.93 -0.46
CA ALA A 84 4.70 3.22 0.17
C ALA A 84 4.86 4.03 1.46
N VAL A 85 5.80 3.66 2.33
CA VAL A 85 6.08 4.38 3.58
C VAL A 85 6.62 5.78 3.31
N ARG A 86 7.51 5.94 2.32
CA ARG A 86 8.06 7.25 1.94
C ARG A 86 6.97 8.18 1.41
N TRP A 87 6.03 7.66 0.64
CA TRP A 87 4.90 8.45 0.15
C TRP A 87 3.93 8.85 1.26
N ALA A 88 3.78 8.02 2.29
CA ALA A 88 2.87 8.27 3.42
C ALA A 88 3.39 9.29 4.45
N ARG A 89 4.67 9.71 4.35
CA ARG A 89 5.31 10.72 5.20
C ARG A 89 5.24 12.09 4.56
#